data_AF-A0A503Q852-F1
#
_entry.id   AF-A0A503Q852-F1
#
_cell.length_a   1.000
_cell.length_b   1.000
_cell.length_c   1.000
_cell.angle_alpha   90.00
_cell.angle_beta   90.00
_cell.angle_gamma   90.00
#
_symmetry.space_group_name_H-M   'P 1'
#
loop_
_entity.id
_entity.type
_entity.pdbx_description
1 polymer ?
#
loop_
_entity_poly.entity_id
_entity_poly.type
_entity_poly.pdbx_seq_one_letter_code
_entity_poly.pdbx_strand_id
1 'polypeptide(L)'
;MSRHIFLQDLERTADHIADGSRADLQVLLRRAALLIRNASGLALEQGIDEALNSLAIEMAVQKADLVETILSDWLVANVYLPICYPLDEESITEGRA
;
A
#
# COMPACT_ATOMS: atom_id res chain seq x y z
N MET A 1 -13.88 9.35 -11.80
CA MET A 1 -13.40 8.03 -12.28
C MET A 1 -12.69 7.38 -11.11
N SER A 2 -13.09 6.16 -10.69
CA SER A 2 -12.47 5.50 -9.53
C SER A 2 -11.12 4.89 -9.91
N ARG A 3 -10.21 4.73 -8.92
CA ARG A 3 -8.88 4.10 -9.12
C ARG A 3 -8.99 2.73 -9.80
N HIS A 4 -10.00 1.96 -9.44
CA HIS A 4 -10.25 0.64 -10.00
C HIS A 4 -10.55 0.67 -11.51
N ILE A 5 -11.39 1.61 -11.96
CA ILE A 5 -11.71 1.78 -13.39
C ILE A 5 -10.45 2.19 -14.17
N PHE A 6 -9.64 3.11 -13.60
CA PHE A 6 -8.38 3.50 -14.24
C PHE A 6 -7.39 2.34 -14.36
N LEU A 7 -7.29 1.47 -13.34
CA LEU A 7 -6.42 0.29 -13.38
C LEU A 7 -6.89 -0.72 -14.43
N GLN A 8 -8.19 -0.99 -14.52
CA GLN A 8 -8.75 -1.85 -15.57
C GLN A 8 -8.46 -1.31 -16.98
N ASP A 9 -8.57 0.00 -17.17
CA ASP A 9 -8.28 0.62 -18.47
C ASP A 9 -6.79 0.55 -18.81
N LEU A 10 -5.90 0.71 -17.82
CA LEU A 10 -4.45 0.54 -17.99
C LEU A 10 -4.09 -0.91 -18.36
N GLU A 11 -4.70 -1.88 -17.70
CA GLU A 11 -4.48 -3.32 -17.95
C GLU A 11 -4.95 -3.72 -19.35
N ARG A 12 -6.19 -3.37 -19.72
CA ARG A 12 -6.70 -3.60 -21.08
C ARG A 12 -5.86 -2.92 -22.16
N THR A 13 -5.39 -1.71 -21.90
CA THR A 13 -4.55 -0.98 -22.87
C THR A 13 -3.18 -1.62 -23.00
N ALA A 14 -2.63 -2.19 -21.92
CA ALA A 14 -1.37 -2.94 -21.97
C ALA A 14 -1.52 -4.23 -22.77
N ASP A 15 -2.63 -4.96 -22.61
CA ASP A 15 -2.94 -6.18 -23.36
C ASP A 15 -3.07 -5.92 -24.88
N HIS A 16 -3.52 -4.73 -25.25
CA HIS A 16 -3.73 -4.29 -26.64
C HIS A 16 -2.76 -3.19 -27.10
N ILE A 17 -1.56 -3.14 -26.53
CA ILE A 17 -0.62 -2.03 -26.76
C ILE A 17 -0.18 -1.89 -28.23
N ALA A 18 -0.21 -2.98 -28.99
CA ALA A 18 0.08 -3.00 -30.42
C ALA A 18 -1.03 -2.34 -31.27
N ASP A 19 -2.27 -2.34 -30.77
CA ASP A 19 -3.45 -1.78 -31.43
C ASP A 19 -3.71 -0.32 -31.02
N GLY A 20 -3.06 0.15 -29.95
CA GLY A 20 -3.25 1.47 -29.37
C GLY A 20 -2.53 2.59 -30.14
N SER A 21 -3.17 3.76 -30.27
CA SER A 21 -2.50 4.93 -30.83
C SER A 21 -1.41 5.43 -29.87
N ARG A 22 -0.26 5.85 -30.42
CA ARG A 22 0.85 6.39 -29.61
C ARG A 22 0.44 7.59 -28.74
N ALA A 23 -0.48 8.41 -29.24
CA ALA A 23 -0.97 9.58 -28.52
C ALA A 23 -1.82 9.17 -27.30
N ASP A 24 -2.70 8.18 -27.46
CA ASP A 24 -3.56 7.69 -26.37
C ASP A 24 -2.72 7.00 -25.29
N LEU A 25 -1.73 6.20 -25.69
CA LEU A 25 -0.77 5.58 -24.77
C LEU A 25 0.00 6.63 -23.96
N GLN A 26 0.45 7.72 -24.59
CA GLN A 26 1.18 8.78 -23.90
C GLN A 26 0.31 9.50 -22.86
N VAL A 27 -0.97 9.76 -23.17
CA VAL A 27 -1.92 10.36 -22.24
C VAL A 27 -2.20 9.42 -21.06
N LEU A 28 -2.40 8.14 -21.34
CA LEU A 28 -2.72 7.13 -20.35
C LEU A 28 -1.54 6.88 -19.38
N LEU A 29 -0.31 6.78 -19.91
CA LEU A 29 0.91 6.67 -19.09
C LEU A 29 1.17 7.92 -18.25
N ARG A 30 0.91 9.12 -18.77
CA ARG A 30 1.05 10.37 -18.00
C ARG A 30 0.06 10.40 -16.82
N ARG A 31 -1.17 9.91 -17.03
CA ARG A 31 -2.17 9.76 -15.95
C ARG A 31 -1.75 8.71 -14.94
N ALA A 32 -1.21 7.58 -15.38
CA ALA A 32 -0.68 6.53 -14.50
C ALA A 32 0.45 7.07 -13.61
N ALA A 33 1.43 7.76 -14.20
CA ALA A 33 2.54 8.36 -13.45
C ALA A 33 2.06 9.40 -12.42
N LEU A 34 1.04 10.19 -12.74
CA LEU A 34 0.43 11.12 -11.78
C LEU A 34 -0.26 10.40 -10.63
N LEU A 35 -1.02 9.34 -10.93
CA LEU A 35 -1.69 8.53 -9.91
C LEU A 35 -0.71 7.79 -9.01
N ILE A 36 0.38 7.26 -9.56
CA ILE A 36 1.45 6.60 -8.80
C ILE A 36 2.21 7.61 -7.95
N ARG A 37 2.57 8.78 -8.50
CA ARG A 37 3.26 9.83 -7.73
C ARG A 37 2.38 10.37 -6.59
N ASN A 38 1.08 10.41 -6.81
CA ASN A 38 0.09 10.83 -5.81
C ASN A 38 -0.45 9.64 -5.00
N ALA A 39 0.08 8.42 -5.19
CA ALA A 39 -0.20 7.27 -4.34
C ALA A 39 0.62 7.40 -3.06
N SER A 40 0.46 8.51 -2.35
CA SER A 40 0.90 8.68 -0.98
C SER A 40 -0.15 8.05 -0.09
N GLY A 41 0.02 6.78 0.26
CA GLY A 41 -0.86 6.08 1.18
C GLY A 41 -0.43 4.64 1.43
N LEU A 42 -0.68 4.16 2.64
CA LEU A 42 -0.56 2.74 2.97
C LEU A 42 -1.54 1.95 2.10
N ALA A 43 -1.06 0.90 1.44
CA ALA A 43 -1.91 -0.04 0.74
C ALA A 43 -2.59 -0.93 1.78
N LEU A 44 -3.82 -0.59 2.14
CA LEU A 44 -4.64 -1.35 3.08
C LEU A 44 -5.61 -2.26 2.32
N GLU A 45 -5.95 -3.39 2.91
CA GLU A 45 -7.05 -4.22 2.43
C GLU A 45 -8.33 -3.38 2.38
N GLN A 46 -9.16 -3.59 1.36
CA GLN A 46 -10.35 -2.76 1.12
C GLN A 46 -11.26 -2.63 2.35
N GLY A 47 -11.54 -3.73 3.05
CA GLY A 47 -12.38 -3.69 4.26
C GLY A 47 -11.76 -2.86 5.39
N ILE A 48 -10.44 -2.90 5.53
CA ILE A 48 -9.70 -2.10 6.52
C ILE A 48 -9.70 -0.63 6.12
N ASP A 49 -9.49 -0.32 4.84
CA ASP A 49 -9.51 1.05 4.34
C ASP A 49 -10.87 1.72 4.52
N GLU A 50 -11.96 0.99 4.23
CA GLU A 50 -13.34 1.46 4.41
C GLU A 50 -13.66 1.69 5.90
N ALA A 51 -13.27 0.77 6.78
CA ALA A 51 -13.48 0.90 8.22
C ALA A 51 -12.73 2.12 8.80
N LEU A 52 -11.46 2.30 8.43
CA LEU A 52 -10.67 3.45 8.86
C LEU A 52 -11.21 4.76 8.32
N ASN A 53 -11.70 4.77 7.07
CA ASN A 53 -12.31 5.95 6.49
C ASN A 53 -13.62 6.33 7.21
N SER A 54 -14.47 5.35 7.54
CA SER A 54 -15.68 5.57 8.33
C SER A 54 -15.36 6.12 9.72
N LEU A 55 -14.37 5.54 10.40
CA LEU A 55 -13.96 5.97 11.72
C LEU A 55 -13.36 7.39 11.71
N ALA A 56 -12.54 7.71 10.72
CA ALA A 56 -11.99 9.07 10.56
C ALA A 56 -13.09 10.12 10.37
N ILE A 57 -14.13 9.80 9.60
CA ILE A 57 -15.31 10.66 9.41
C ILE A 57 -16.05 10.87 10.74
N GLU A 58 -16.31 9.80 11.49
CA GLU A 58 -17.00 9.86 12.78
C GLU A 58 -16.21 10.69 13.81
N MET A 59 -14.89 10.56 13.81
CA MET A 59 -13.99 11.31 14.69
C MET A 59 -13.67 12.72 14.19
N ALA A 60 -14.16 13.11 13.01
CA ALA A 60 -13.87 14.39 12.36
C ALA A 60 -12.36 14.70 12.19
N VAL A 61 -11.56 13.68 11.91
CA VAL A 61 -10.11 13.78 11.66
C VAL A 61 -9.75 13.32 10.24
N GLN A 62 -8.55 13.64 9.75
CA GLN A 62 -8.08 13.04 8.50
C GLN A 62 -7.72 11.57 8.73
N LYS A 63 -8.02 10.71 7.74
CA LYS A 63 -7.65 9.29 7.79
C LYS A 63 -6.14 9.09 8.00
N ALA A 64 -5.32 9.97 7.41
CA ALA A 64 -3.86 9.93 7.59
C ALA A 64 -3.46 10.16 9.05
N ASP A 65 -4.03 11.17 9.72
CA ASP A 65 -3.75 11.49 11.12
C ASP A 65 -4.23 10.38 12.05
N LEU A 66 -5.38 9.77 11.75
CA LEU A 66 -5.89 8.61 12.49
C LEU A 66 -4.96 7.41 12.36
N VAL A 67 -4.48 7.12 11.16
CA VAL A 67 -3.51 6.03 10.89
C VAL A 67 -2.19 6.30 11.61
N GLU A 68 -1.69 7.52 11.58
CA GLU A 68 -0.45 7.91 12.29
C GLU A 68 -0.60 7.73 13.80
N THR A 69 -1.76 8.12 14.36
CA THR A 69 -2.07 7.95 15.78
C THR A 69 -2.12 6.47 16.16
N ILE A 70 -2.86 5.66 15.40
CA ILE A 70 -2.95 4.20 15.62
C ILE A 70 -1.57 3.55 15.58
N LEU A 71 -0.74 3.90 14.59
CA LEU A 71 0.61 3.34 14.45
C LEU A 71 1.53 3.78 15.60
N SER A 72 1.44 5.05 16.02
CA SER A 72 2.23 5.59 17.12
C SER A 72 1.88 4.91 18.44
N ASP A 73 0.59 4.79 18.75
CA ASP A 73 0.09 4.13 19.96
C ASP A 73 0.45 2.65 19.95
N TRP A 74 0.30 1.98 18.80
CA TRP A 74 0.69 0.58 18.66
C TRP A 74 2.20 0.41 18.88
N LEU A 75 3.06 1.24 18.29
CA LEU A 75 4.50 1.15 18.49
C LEU A 75 4.89 1.36 19.95
N VAL A 76 4.27 2.31 20.66
CA VAL A 76 4.49 2.54 22.10
C VAL A 76 4.06 1.34 22.94
N ALA A 77 2.89 0.76 22.65
CA ALA A 77 2.39 -0.42 23.36
C ALA A 77 3.21 -1.69 23.04
N ASN A 78 3.87 -1.73 21.89
CA ASN A 78 4.55 -2.90 21.35
C ASN A 78 6.08 -2.70 21.19
N VAL A 79 6.68 -1.79 21.96
CA VAL A 79 8.13 -1.46 21.93
C VAL A 79 9.04 -2.69 22.03
N TYR A 80 8.56 -3.77 22.64
CA TYR A 80 9.31 -5.03 22.82
C TYR A 80 8.81 -6.17 21.94
N LEU A 81 8.28 -5.89 20.75
CA LEU A 81 8.05 -6.97 19.79
C LEU A 81 9.36 -7.70 19.53
N PRO A 82 9.40 -9.04 19.70
CA PRO A 82 10.54 -9.81 19.28
C PRO A 82 10.81 -9.46 17.82
N ILE A 83 12.03 -9.02 17.53
CA ILE A 83 12.49 -8.93 16.16
C ILE A 83 12.38 -10.37 15.65
N CYS A 84 11.44 -10.64 14.75
CA CYS A 84 11.42 -11.86 13.97
C CYS A 84 12.65 -11.84 13.07
N TYR A 85 13.82 -12.10 13.65
CA TYR A 85 14.87 -12.73 12.87
C TYR A 85 14.29 -14.07 12.46
N PRO A 86 14.22 -14.43 11.16
CA PRO A 86 14.35 -15.82 10.84
C PRO A 86 15.67 -16.23 11.48
N LEU A 87 15.60 -16.92 12.62
CA LEU A 87 16.76 -17.64 13.13
C LEU A 87 17.08 -18.61 12.02
N ASP A 88 18.10 -18.28 11.23
CA ASP A 88 18.68 -19.18 10.25
C ASP A 88 18.91 -20.49 11.02
N GLU A 89 18.28 -21.57 10.56
CA GLU A 89 18.23 -22.88 11.24
C GLU A 89 19.61 -23.58 11.32
N GLU A 90 20.71 -22.84 11.22
CA GLU A 90 22.08 -23.36 11.15
C GLU A 90 23.01 -22.81 12.25
N SER A 91 22.49 -22.37 13.40
CA SER A 91 23.34 -22.07 14.58
C SER A 91 23.26 -23.15 15.66
N ILE A 92 23.28 -24.42 15.27
CA ILE A 92 23.68 -25.51 16.17
C ILE A 92 25.21 -25.58 16.11
N THR A 93 25.89 -24.73 16.88
CA THR A 93 27.32 -24.97 17.16
C THR A 93 27.40 -26.00 18.28
N GLU A 94 27.69 -27.25 17.93
CA GLU A 94 28.11 -28.27 18.90
C GLU A 94 29.43 -27.81 19.53
N GLY A 95 29.35 -27.18 20.70
CA GLY A 95 30.52 -26.91 21.54
C GLY A 95 31.11 -28.24 22.00
N ARG A 96 32.24 -28.65 21.40
CA ARG A 96 33.11 -29.68 21.98
C ARG A 96 34.10 -29.01 22.92
N ALA A 97 33.88 -29.22 24.21
CA ALA A 97 34.87 -29.02 25.28
C ALA A 97 35.86 -30.19 25.32
#